data_AF-A0A7W9C8X6-F1
#
_entry.id   AF-A0A7W9C8X6-F1
#
_cell.length_a   1.000
_cell.length_b   1.000
_cell.length_c   1.000
_cell.angle_alpha   90.00
_cell.angle_beta   90.00
_cell.angle_gamma   90.00
#
_symmetry.space_group_name_H-M   'P 1'
#
loop_
_entity.id
_entity.type
_entity.pdbx_description
1 polymer ?
#
loop_
_entity_poly.entity_id
_entity_poly.type
_entity_poly.pdbx_seq_one_letter_code
_entity_poly.pdbx_strand_id
1 'polypeptide(L)' 'MSGQAERKASADSPVSGAFAGQYVSFGLGEEVFAAPVGLVREILTYQPPSRIPNSP' A
#
# COMPACT_ATOMS: atom_id res chain seq x y z
N MET A 1 -8.99 31.11 39.58
CA MET A 1 -8.43 29.77 39.33
C MET A 1 -8.86 29.34 37.93
N SER A 2 -8.09 29.75 36.92
CA SER A 2 -8.34 29.41 35.51
C SER A 2 -7.78 28.02 35.22
N GLY A 3 -8.65 27.09 34.84
CA GLY A 3 -8.25 25.82 34.25
C GLY A 3 -7.97 26.00 32.77
N GLN A 4 -6.75 26.41 32.42
CA GLN A 4 -6.19 26.13 31.09
C GLN A 4 -6.16 24.60 30.94
N ALA A 5 -6.92 24.04 30.02
CA ALA A 5 -6.51 23.87 28.62
C ALA A 5 -5.23 23.05 28.52
N GLU A 6 -5.40 21.73 28.43
CA GLU A 6 -4.47 20.83 27.77
C GLU A 6 -5.27 19.62 27.28
N ARG A 7 -5.99 19.81 26.16
CA ARG A 7 -6.27 18.67 25.28
C ARG A 7 -4.90 18.16 24.86
N LYS A 8 -4.42 17.11 25.52
CA LYS A 8 -3.29 16.32 25.02
C LYS A 8 -3.62 15.97 23.58
N ALA A 9 -2.96 16.65 22.64
CA ALA A 9 -2.82 16.15 21.29
C ALA A 9 -2.15 14.79 21.45
N SER A 10 -2.87 13.71 21.15
CA SER A 10 -2.26 12.43 20.90
C SER A 10 -1.32 12.65 19.73
N ALA A 11 -0.05 12.83 20.06
CA ALA A 11 1.02 12.79 19.09
C ALA A 11 0.95 11.42 18.42
N ASP A 12 0.43 11.41 17.20
CA ASP A 12 0.88 10.43 16.21
C ASP A 12 2.35 10.77 15.94
N SER A 13 3.20 10.36 16.88
CA SER A 13 4.65 10.44 16.72
C SER A 13 4.98 9.51 15.55
N PRO A 14 5.67 9.98 14.50
CA PRO A 14 6.06 9.09 13.42
C PRO A 14 6.94 8.01 14.03
N VAL A 15 6.40 6.79 14.08
CA VAL A 15 7.11 5.62 14.58
C VAL A 15 8.38 5.49 13.75
N SER A 16 9.52 5.81 14.37
CA SER A 16 10.84 5.42 13.87
C SER A 16 11.06 3.94 14.18
N GLY A 17 10.25 3.10 13.56
CA GLY A 17 10.39 1.65 13.45
C GLY A 17 10.13 1.34 11.99
N ALA A 18 10.94 0.46 11.39
CA ALA A 18 10.91 0.09 9.97
C ALA A 18 9.52 0.31 9.37
N PHE A 19 9.39 1.30 8.46
CA PHE A 19 8.10 1.74 7.93
C PHE A 19 7.23 0.51 7.68
N ALA A 20 6.14 0.38 8.44
CA ALA A 20 5.13 -0.63 8.16
C ALA A 20 4.56 -0.28 6.78
N GLY A 21 5.16 -0.86 5.75
CA GLY A 21 4.89 -0.52 4.36
C GLY A 21 3.42 -0.77 4.04
N GLN A 22 2.87 0.01 3.14
CA GLN A 22 1.58 -0.30 2.54
C GLN A 22 1.80 -1.27 1.38
N TYR A 23 0.98 -2.32 1.32
CA TYR A 23 1.07 -3.36 0.31
C TYR A 23 -0.30 -3.64 -0.31
N VAL A 24 -0.29 -4.03 -1.58
CA VAL A 24 -1.45 -4.58 -2.28
C VAL A 24 -1.28 -6.09 -2.33
N SER A 25 -2.22 -6.84 -1.75
CA SER A 25 -2.26 -8.29 -1.86
C SER A 25 -3.04 -8.74 -3.08
N PHE A 26 -2.58 -9.79 -3.76
CA PHE A 26 -3.26 -10.38 -4.92
C PHE A 26 -3.03 -11.88 -4.97
N GLY A 27 -3.98 -12.60 -5.58
CA GLY A 27 -3.91 -14.05 -5.73
C GLY A 27 -3.37 -14.48 -7.10
N LEU A 28 -2.64 -15.59 -7.14
CA LEU A 28 -2.25 -16.30 -8.36
C LEU A 28 -2.44 -17.80 -8.14
N GLY A 29 -3.44 -18.38 -8.82
CA GLY A 29 -3.89 -19.74 -8.50
C GLY A 29 -4.40 -19.80 -7.06
N GLU A 30 -3.84 -20.72 -6.26
CA GLU A 30 -4.19 -20.92 -4.85
C GLU A 30 -3.31 -20.11 -3.87
N GLU A 31 -2.36 -19.30 -4.38
CA GLU A 31 -1.39 -18.60 -3.55
C GLU A 31 -1.65 -17.08 -3.49
N VAL A 32 -1.30 -16.46 -2.35
CA VAL A 32 -1.47 -15.02 -2.10
C VAL A 32 -0.11 -14.34 -2.00
N PHE A 33 0.08 -13.30 -2.80
CA PHE A 33 1.28 -12.48 -2.87
C PHE A 33 0.98 -11.04 -2.44
N ALA A 34 2.03 -10.24 -2.23
CA ALA A 34 1.90 -8.81 -1.93
C ALA A 34 3.00 -7.98 -2.60
N ALA A 35 2.63 -6.82 -3.14
CA ALA A 35 3.56 -5.84 -3.71
C ALA A 35 3.48 -4.50 -2.96
N PRO A 36 4.60 -3.78 -2.74
CA PRO A 36 4.58 -2.44 -2.15
C PRO A 36 3.69 -1.50 -2.96
N VAL A 37 2.84 -0.72 -2.28
CA VAL A 37 1.88 0.17 -2.95
C VAL A 37 2.57 1.18 -3.88
N GLY A 38 3.79 1.62 -3.54
CA GLY A 38 4.57 2.56 -4.35
C GLY A 38 5.02 2.02 -5.70
N LEU A 39 4.93 0.70 -5.95
CA LEU A 39 5.20 0.08 -7.24
C LEU A 39 3.93 -0.15 -8.08
N VAL A 40 2.74 -0.01 -7.48
CA VAL A 40 1.46 -0.26 -8.15
C VAL A 40 0.97 1.03 -8.81
N ARG A 41 0.99 1.05 -10.15
CA ARG A 41 0.50 2.20 -10.91
C ARG A 41 -1.02 2.23 -11.03
N GLU A 42 -1.63 1.09 -11.33
CA GLU A 42 -3.07 0.96 -11.58
C GLU A 42 -3.52 -0.49 -11.39
N ILE A 43 -4.79 -0.69 -11.03
CA ILE A 43 -5.45 -2.00 -10.95
C ILE A 43 -6.61 -1.95 -11.93
N LEU A 44 -6.48 -2.66 -13.05
CA LEU A 44 -7.47 -2.68 -14.11
C LEU A 44 -8.16 -4.05 -14.17
N THR A 45 -9.39 -4.08 -14.68
CA THR A 45 -10.03 -5.33 -15.08
C THR A 45 -9.26 -5.94 -16.25
N TYR A 46 -8.97 -7.24 -16.16
CA TYR A 46 -8.23 -7.94 -17.20
C TYR A 46 -8.89 -7.78 -18.58
N GLN A 47 -8.06 -7.47 -19.58
CA GLN A 47 -8.39 -7.49 -21.00
C GLN A 47 -7.33 -8.32 -21.72
N PRO A 48 -7.70 -9.12 -22.75
CA PRO A 48 -6.72 -9.90 -23.50
C PRO A 48 -5.58 -9.01 -24.05
N PRO A 49 -4.30 -9.29 -23.73
CA PRO A 49 -3.19 -8.51 -24.23
C PRO A 49 -2.97 -8.77 -25.73
N SER A 50 -2.49 -7.75 -26.45
CA SER A 50 -2.05 -7.92 -27.83
C SER A 50 -0.74 -8.73 -27.88
N ARG A 51 -0.68 -9.73 -28.75
CA ARG A 51 0.53 -10.52 -28.96
C ARG A 51 1.54 -9.74 -29.83
N ILE A 52 2.76 -9.60 -29.34
CA ILE A 52 3.86 -9.01 -30.11
C ILE A 52 4.61 -10.13 -30.85
N PRO A 53 4.75 -10.08 -32.18
CA PRO A 53 5.53 -11.07 -32.92
C PRO A 53 6.99 -11.10 -32.47
N ASN A 54 7.56 -12.31 -32.36
CA ASN A 54 8.94 -12.54 -31.90
C ASN A 54 9.25 -12.00 -30.49
N SER A 55 8.24 -11.83 -29.62
CA SER A 55 8.50 -11.59 -28.19
C SER A 55 9.22 -12.79 -27.56
N PRO A 56 10.05 -12.56 -26.52
CA PRO A 56 10.59 -13.63 -25.69
C PRO A 56 9.50 -14.53 -25.10
#